data_AF-A0AAN7WJG3-F1
#
_entry.id   AF-A0AAN7WJG3-F1
#
_cell.length_a   1.000
_cell.length_b   1.000
_cell.length_c   1.000
_cell.angle_alpha   90.00
_cell.angle_beta   90.00
_cell.angle_gamma   90.00
#
_symmetry.space_group_name_H-M   'P 1'
#
loop_
_entity.id
_entity.type
_entity.pdbx_description
1 polymer ?
#
loop_
_entity_poly.entity_id
_entity_poly.type
_entity_poly.pdbx_seq_one_letter_code
_entity_poly.pdbx_strand_id
1 'polypeptide(L)'
;MVYLVLLHLALSLYYVTTLGETSSNLGFGLILSDQVLEKQIKQIFDDESLLEELFPMLQRSCVKSALQIFLPQCLLEGIETVTDSIKMETAVRLSLCQFEASGLAQIPEECSHTESTEDMMACMLELETSNKWWTTYNGYYQNLPMMCITHGSMFQREQIIKTFMNITKFVNQLNENWGTVFKTNMDEVDKIISYNLNNLTVKFNHTLNQVDNFNASMNFILQKMQTSLLKNKDEVQLYISRKDEEIKKSVMILQKFINQLKNDVVDENFLLDLENRRRGELSLWNEMETALQAERDFRLKEQENINIYLDNLKTSIINLNDNMESLNQFQIKNLENHVRTELANIMA
;
A
#
# COMPACT_ATOMS: atom_id res chain seq x y z
N MET A 1 6.79 -34.18 -14.56
CA MET A 1 5.43 -33.80 -14.14
C MET A 1 5.19 -34.00 -12.64
N VAL A 2 5.50 -35.17 -12.05
CA VAL A 2 5.31 -35.43 -10.61
C VAL A 2 6.09 -34.47 -9.69
N TYR A 3 7.32 -34.10 -10.08
CA TYR A 3 8.14 -33.15 -9.32
C TYR A 3 7.58 -31.71 -9.28
N LEU A 4 6.84 -31.28 -10.32
CA LEU A 4 6.23 -29.94 -10.33
C LEU A 4 5.00 -29.88 -9.42
N VAL A 5 4.25 -30.97 -9.30
CA VAL A 5 3.10 -31.08 -8.40
C VAL A 5 3.55 -31.11 -6.95
N LEU A 6 4.65 -31.84 -6.65
CA LEU A 6 5.25 -31.87 -5.32
C LEU A 6 5.87 -30.52 -4.94
N LEU A 7 6.47 -29.80 -5.89
CA LEU A 7 6.99 -28.45 -5.66
C LEU A 7 5.85 -27.45 -5.38
N HIS A 8 4.73 -27.55 -6.09
CA HIS A 8 3.54 -26.72 -5.84
C HIS A 8 2.88 -27.02 -4.48
N LEU A 9 2.79 -28.29 -4.09
CA LEU A 9 2.28 -28.70 -2.77
C LEU A 9 3.20 -28.24 -1.63
N ALA A 10 4.53 -28.32 -1.83
CA ALA A 10 5.50 -27.83 -0.87
C ALA A 10 5.46 -26.31 -0.72
N LEU A 11 5.29 -25.58 -1.83
CA LEU A 11 5.15 -24.12 -1.84
C LEU A 11 3.82 -23.68 -1.22
N SER A 12 2.72 -24.41 -1.44
CA SER A 12 1.42 -24.08 -0.84
C SER A 12 1.41 -24.37 0.67
N LEU A 13 2.05 -25.46 1.12
CA LEU A 13 2.23 -25.76 2.54
C LEU A 13 3.14 -24.73 3.21
N TYR A 14 4.24 -24.35 2.56
CA TYR A 14 5.16 -23.33 3.07
C TYR A 14 4.45 -21.97 3.24
N TYR A 15 3.65 -21.55 2.25
CA TYR A 15 2.91 -20.28 2.29
C TYR A 15 1.87 -20.24 3.42
N VAL A 16 1.22 -21.37 3.71
CA VAL A 16 0.27 -21.50 4.83
C VAL A 16 1.00 -21.45 6.17
N THR A 17 2.20 -22.03 6.29
CA THR A 17 2.97 -21.99 7.54
C THR A 17 3.62 -20.63 7.82
N THR A 18 4.10 -19.91 6.80
CA THR A 18 4.79 -18.62 6.99
C THR A 18 3.84 -17.45 7.26
N LEU A 19 2.58 -17.55 6.81
CA LEU A 19 1.53 -16.58 7.20
C LEU A 19 0.90 -16.91 8.58
N GLY A 20 1.15 -18.11 9.11
CA GLY A 20 0.66 -18.52 10.44
C GLY A 20 1.42 -17.87 11.61
N GLU A 21 2.64 -17.37 11.40
CA GLU A 21 3.45 -16.78 12.48
C GLU A 21 3.18 -15.28 12.73
N THR A 22 2.44 -14.59 11.83
CA THR A 22 2.08 -13.17 12.03
C THR A 22 0.62 -12.95 12.41
N SER A 23 -0.18 -14.00 12.63
CA SER A 23 -1.58 -13.87 13.01
C SER A 23 -1.90 -14.61 14.33
N SER A 24 -1.25 -14.20 15.42
CA SER A 24 -1.59 -14.67 16.78
C SER A 24 -2.93 -14.13 17.30
N ASN A 25 -3.91 -13.80 16.45
CA ASN A 25 -5.20 -13.23 16.87
C ASN A 25 -6.44 -13.69 16.07
N LEU A 26 -6.33 -14.75 15.25
CA LEU A 26 -7.51 -15.34 14.57
C LEU A 26 -7.62 -16.84 14.87
N GLY A 27 -7.78 -17.14 16.17
CA GLY A 27 -8.13 -18.46 16.68
C GLY A 27 -9.60 -18.83 16.44
N PHE A 28 -10.06 -18.82 15.19
CA PHE A 28 -11.44 -19.20 14.83
C PHE A 28 -11.55 -20.50 14.01
N GLY A 29 -10.43 -21.11 13.60
CA GLY A 29 -10.43 -22.22 12.64
C GLY A 29 -10.70 -23.63 13.20
N LEU A 30 -10.55 -23.86 14.52
CA LEU A 30 -10.61 -25.22 15.09
C LEU A 30 -11.74 -25.46 16.09
N ILE A 31 -12.44 -24.40 16.54
CA ILE A 31 -13.54 -24.54 17.52
C ILE A 31 -14.91 -24.65 16.79
N LEU A 32 -14.98 -24.22 15.53
CA LEU A 32 -16.22 -24.28 14.74
C LEU A 32 -16.51 -25.65 14.14
N SER A 33 -15.57 -26.61 14.15
CA SER A 33 -15.83 -27.93 13.55
C SER A 33 -16.76 -28.79 14.40
N ASP A 34 -16.55 -28.88 15.72
CA ASP A 34 -17.32 -29.78 16.58
C ASP A 34 -18.79 -29.35 16.70
N GLN A 35 -19.06 -28.06 16.91
CA GLN A 35 -20.44 -27.56 17.03
C GLN A 35 -21.21 -27.59 15.70
N VAL A 36 -20.53 -27.40 14.57
CA VAL A 36 -21.16 -27.49 13.24
C VAL A 36 -21.43 -28.95 12.87
N LEU A 37 -20.53 -29.87 13.24
CA LEU A 37 -20.70 -31.30 13.01
C LEU A 37 -21.87 -31.84 13.83
N GLU A 38 -21.96 -31.54 15.13
CA GLU A 38 -23.12 -31.92 15.97
C GLU A 38 -24.44 -31.39 15.40
N LYS A 39 -24.44 -30.13 14.95
CA LYS A 39 -25.65 -29.47 14.43
C LYS A 39 -26.09 -30.04 13.08
N GLN A 40 -25.14 -30.39 12.21
CA GLN A 40 -25.42 -31.04 10.93
C GLN A 40 -25.88 -32.50 11.11
N ILE A 41 -25.35 -33.21 12.11
CA ILE A 41 -25.78 -34.59 12.38
C ILE A 41 -27.20 -34.62 12.95
N LYS A 42 -27.56 -33.69 13.86
CA LYS A 42 -28.96 -33.51 14.31
C LYS A 42 -29.91 -33.29 13.12
N GLN A 43 -29.50 -32.46 12.18
CA GLN A 43 -30.29 -32.12 10.99
C GLN A 43 -30.47 -33.30 10.00
N ILE A 44 -29.68 -34.36 10.14
CA ILE A 44 -29.76 -35.57 9.30
C ILE A 44 -30.59 -36.66 9.97
N PHE A 45 -30.64 -36.70 11.30
CA PHE A 45 -31.69 -37.47 12.00
C PHE A 45 -33.10 -36.93 11.72
N ASP A 46 -33.21 -35.64 11.36
CA ASP A 46 -34.44 -35.03 10.86
C ASP A 46 -34.72 -35.32 9.36
N ASP A 47 -33.72 -35.80 8.60
CA ASP A 47 -33.87 -36.14 7.17
C ASP A 47 -34.27 -37.61 7.00
N GLU A 48 -35.58 -37.84 7.15
CA GLU A 48 -36.25 -39.14 7.20
C GLU A 48 -35.91 -40.07 6.03
N SER A 49 -35.62 -39.49 4.85
CA SER A 49 -35.34 -40.22 3.62
C SER A 49 -33.97 -40.93 3.60
N LEU A 50 -32.94 -40.28 4.14
CA LEU A 50 -31.58 -40.81 4.20
C LEU A 50 -31.47 -41.92 5.26
N LEU A 51 -32.18 -41.75 6.38
CA LEU A 51 -32.22 -42.73 7.46
C LEU A 51 -32.88 -44.04 6.98
N GLU A 52 -33.94 -43.95 6.17
CA GLU A 52 -34.63 -45.11 5.60
C GLU A 52 -33.83 -45.82 4.49
N GLU A 53 -32.99 -45.08 3.75
CA GLU A 53 -32.05 -45.65 2.78
C GLU A 53 -30.93 -46.45 3.47
N LEU A 54 -30.36 -45.89 4.54
CA LEU A 54 -29.30 -46.54 5.33
C LEU A 54 -29.82 -47.70 6.17
N PHE A 55 -31.09 -47.65 6.60
CA PHE A 55 -31.72 -48.68 7.42
C PHE A 55 -33.08 -49.09 6.84
N PRO A 56 -33.10 -50.00 5.86
CA PRO A 56 -34.35 -50.46 5.23
C PRO A 56 -35.38 -51.04 6.22
N MET A 57 -34.92 -51.51 7.38
CA MET A 57 -35.78 -52.00 8.46
C MET A 57 -36.63 -50.90 9.14
N LEU A 58 -36.28 -49.62 8.98
CA LEU A 58 -37.04 -48.48 9.51
C LEU A 58 -38.33 -48.20 8.74
N GLN A 59 -38.57 -48.85 7.60
CA GLN A 59 -39.82 -48.73 6.83
C GLN A 59 -41.08 -49.14 7.62
N ARG A 60 -40.92 -49.84 8.75
CA ARG A 60 -42.01 -50.16 9.68
C ARG A 60 -42.01 -49.18 10.84
N SER A 61 -43.15 -48.51 11.07
CA SER A 61 -43.33 -47.53 12.15
C SER A 61 -42.99 -48.06 13.55
N CYS A 62 -43.28 -49.34 13.83
CA CYS A 62 -42.94 -49.97 15.11
C CYS A 62 -41.42 -50.09 15.31
N VAL A 63 -40.70 -50.62 14.32
CA VAL A 63 -39.23 -50.81 14.39
C VAL A 63 -38.52 -49.46 14.51
N LYS A 64 -39.03 -48.45 13.79
CA LYS A 64 -38.55 -47.07 13.87
C LYS A 64 -38.69 -46.49 15.27
N SER A 65 -39.85 -46.65 15.90
CA SER A 65 -40.09 -46.25 17.30
C SER A 65 -39.19 -47.02 18.27
N ALA A 66 -39.01 -48.33 18.07
CA ALA A 66 -38.14 -49.15 18.91
C ALA A 66 -36.67 -48.69 18.90
N LEU A 67 -36.17 -48.23 17.75
CA LEU A 67 -34.78 -47.82 17.57
C LEU A 67 -34.52 -46.32 17.81
N GLN A 68 -35.56 -45.52 18.09
CA GLN A 68 -35.46 -44.06 18.13
C GLN A 68 -34.45 -43.52 19.15
N ILE A 69 -34.28 -44.21 20.28
CA ILE A 69 -33.33 -43.83 21.34
C ILE A 69 -31.96 -44.47 21.09
N PHE A 70 -31.95 -45.73 20.66
CA PHE A 70 -30.72 -46.50 20.44
C PHE A 70 -29.87 -45.96 19.29
N LEU A 71 -30.48 -45.73 18.11
CA LEU A 71 -29.75 -45.35 16.90
C LEU A 71 -28.98 -44.04 17.05
N PRO A 72 -29.56 -42.94 17.57
CA PRO A 72 -28.83 -41.69 17.75
C PRO A 72 -27.57 -41.85 18.60
N GLN A 73 -27.67 -42.47 19.78
CA GLN A 73 -26.50 -42.68 20.65
C GLN A 73 -25.48 -43.59 19.98
N CYS A 74 -25.92 -44.73 19.44
CA CYS A 74 -25.06 -45.67 18.75
C CYS A 74 -24.25 -45.03 17.60
N LEU A 75 -24.91 -44.23 16.75
CA LEU A 75 -24.29 -43.69 15.53
C LEU A 75 -23.43 -42.46 15.79
N LEU A 76 -23.77 -41.66 16.80
CA LEU A 76 -23.04 -40.46 17.18
C LEU A 76 -21.86 -40.75 18.09
N GLU A 77 -22.10 -41.52 19.14
CA GLU A 77 -21.19 -41.68 20.27
C GLU A 77 -20.55 -43.08 20.31
N GLY A 78 -21.09 -44.02 19.52
CA GLY A 78 -20.63 -45.40 19.43
C GLY A 78 -21.42 -46.36 20.30
N ILE A 79 -21.30 -47.66 20.03
CA ILE A 79 -22.00 -48.71 20.80
C ILE A 79 -21.56 -48.77 22.27
N GLU A 80 -20.34 -48.33 22.56
CA GLU A 80 -19.72 -48.35 23.88
C GLU A 80 -20.45 -47.42 24.87
N THR A 81 -21.10 -46.36 24.37
CA THR A 81 -21.81 -45.38 25.21
C THR A 81 -23.28 -45.76 25.46
N VAL A 82 -23.79 -46.74 24.72
CA VAL A 82 -25.17 -47.23 24.90
C VAL A 82 -25.24 -48.09 26.15
N THR A 83 -26.01 -47.63 27.14
CA THR A 83 -26.21 -48.34 28.40
C THR A 83 -26.98 -49.65 28.20
N ASP A 84 -26.80 -50.60 29.12
CA ASP A 84 -27.49 -51.88 29.05
C ASP A 84 -29.01 -51.75 29.21
N SER A 85 -29.49 -50.71 29.90
CA SER A 85 -30.92 -50.37 29.98
C SER A 85 -31.49 -50.05 28.60
N ILE A 86 -30.79 -49.21 27.83
CA ILE A 86 -31.23 -48.82 26.48
C ILE A 86 -31.18 -50.02 25.54
N LYS A 87 -30.15 -50.87 25.65
CA LYS A 87 -30.09 -52.13 24.89
C LYS A 87 -31.25 -53.06 25.22
N MET A 88 -31.57 -53.21 26.50
CA MET A 88 -32.68 -54.04 26.98
C MET A 88 -34.01 -53.52 26.46
N GLU A 89 -34.32 -52.25 26.69
CA GLU A 89 -35.58 -51.63 26.26
C GLU A 89 -35.76 -51.71 24.74
N THR A 90 -34.68 -51.45 23.99
CA THR A 90 -34.69 -51.54 22.53
C THR A 90 -34.93 -52.98 22.07
N ALA A 91 -34.28 -53.97 22.69
CA ALA A 91 -34.48 -55.37 22.36
C ALA A 91 -35.89 -55.87 22.69
N VAL A 92 -36.47 -55.42 23.81
CA VAL A 92 -37.88 -55.70 24.15
C VAL A 92 -38.80 -55.11 23.08
N ARG A 93 -38.68 -53.81 22.78
CA ARG A 93 -39.52 -53.14 21.77
C ARG A 93 -39.40 -53.78 20.39
N LEU A 94 -38.18 -54.14 19.94
CA LEU A 94 -37.96 -54.84 18.68
C LEU A 94 -38.62 -56.22 18.65
N SER A 95 -38.59 -56.94 19.77
CA SER A 95 -39.25 -58.24 19.89
C SER A 95 -40.76 -58.11 19.80
N LEU A 96 -41.35 -57.11 20.45
CA LEU A 96 -42.78 -56.80 20.34
C LEU A 96 -43.16 -56.47 18.90
N CYS A 97 -42.38 -55.63 18.20
CA CYS A 97 -42.60 -55.35 16.79
C CYS A 97 -42.54 -56.61 15.91
N GLN A 98 -41.65 -57.55 16.24
CA GLN A 98 -41.55 -58.82 15.52
C GLN A 98 -42.75 -59.74 15.81
N PHE A 99 -43.27 -59.76 17.05
CA PHE A 99 -44.46 -60.52 17.41
C PHE A 99 -45.70 -59.98 16.71
N GLU A 100 -45.89 -58.66 16.72
CA GLU A 100 -46.97 -57.97 15.98
C GLU A 100 -46.90 -58.29 14.48
N ALA A 101 -45.71 -58.14 13.88
CA ALA A 101 -45.51 -58.43 12.47
C ALA A 101 -45.73 -59.91 12.10
N SER A 102 -45.55 -60.82 13.07
CA SER A 102 -45.76 -62.26 12.90
C SER A 102 -47.21 -62.68 13.21
N GLY A 103 -48.09 -61.74 13.60
CA GLY A 103 -49.48 -62.03 13.95
C GLY A 103 -49.66 -62.79 15.26
N LEU A 104 -48.66 -62.74 16.16
CA LEU A 104 -48.77 -63.31 17.51
C LEU A 104 -49.72 -62.45 18.35
N ALA A 105 -50.95 -62.91 18.54
CA ALA A 105 -52.00 -62.20 19.27
C ALA A 105 -51.86 -62.27 20.81
N GLN A 106 -50.97 -63.13 21.32
CA GLN A 106 -50.71 -63.27 22.76
C GLN A 106 -49.36 -62.61 23.08
N ILE A 107 -49.42 -61.33 23.39
CA ILE A 107 -48.34 -60.58 24.04
C ILE A 107 -48.66 -60.62 25.55
N PRO A 108 -47.67 -60.85 26.44
CA PRO A 108 -47.92 -60.83 27.88
C PRO A 108 -48.52 -59.50 28.37
N GLU A 109 -49.35 -59.56 29.41
CA GLU A 109 -50.00 -58.37 29.97
C GLU A 109 -48.96 -57.39 30.52
N GLU A 110 -47.88 -57.92 31.09
CA GLU A 110 -46.69 -57.23 31.57
C GLU A 110 -45.96 -56.44 30.47
N CYS A 111 -46.14 -56.84 29.21
CA CYS A 111 -45.59 -56.14 28.04
C CYS A 111 -46.57 -55.14 27.40
N SER A 112 -47.78 -55.01 27.95
CA SER A 112 -48.78 -54.04 27.49
C SER A 112 -48.51 -52.63 28.01
N HIS A 113 -47.68 -52.52 29.06
CA HIS A 113 -47.22 -51.27 29.63
C HIS A 113 -45.73 -51.10 29.30
N THR A 114 -45.39 -50.06 28.54
CA THR A 114 -44.01 -49.82 28.04
C THR A 114 -43.54 -48.39 28.32
N GLU A 115 -44.08 -47.77 29.36
CA GLU A 115 -43.87 -46.34 29.67
C GLU A 115 -42.62 -46.11 30.53
N SER A 116 -42.27 -47.04 31.41
CA SER A 116 -41.07 -46.96 32.26
C SER A 116 -40.08 -48.10 32.01
N THR A 117 -38.82 -47.89 32.41
CA THR A 117 -37.76 -48.91 32.40
C THR A 117 -38.12 -50.10 33.30
N GLU A 118 -38.83 -49.88 34.41
CA GLU A 118 -39.30 -50.95 35.30
C GLU A 118 -40.34 -51.83 34.62
N ASP A 119 -41.27 -51.24 33.87
CA ASP A 119 -42.26 -52.00 33.09
C ASP A 119 -41.58 -52.82 31.98
N MET A 120 -40.57 -52.23 31.32
CA MET A 120 -39.77 -52.95 30.32
C MET A 120 -38.98 -54.10 30.91
N MET A 121 -38.48 -53.96 32.12
CA MET A 121 -37.80 -55.03 32.84
C MET A 121 -38.77 -56.14 33.25
N ALA A 122 -39.97 -55.80 33.71
CA ALA A 122 -41.02 -56.76 34.02
C ALA A 122 -41.47 -57.54 32.75
N CYS A 123 -41.66 -56.82 31.64
CA CYS A 123 -41.92 -57.43 30.34
C CYS A 123 -40.79 -58.37 29.92
N MET A 124 -39.53 -57.95 30.05
CA MET A 124 -38.36 -58.77 29.71
C MET A 124 -38.34 -60.08 30.50
N LEU A 125 -38.60 -60.02 31.82
CA LEU A 125 -38.70 -61.22 32.67
C LEU A 125 -39.82 -62.15 32.23
N GLU A 126 -40.96 -61.61 31.80
CA GLU A 126 -42.06 -62.43 31.28
C GLU A 126 -41.73 -63.06 29.91
N LEU A 127 -40.91 -62.40 29.09
CA LEU A 127 -40.43 -63.02 27.85
C LEU A 127 -39.53 -64.25 28.12
N GLU A 128 -38.94 -64.38 29.31
CA GLU A 128 -38.17 -65.57 29.72
C GLU A 128 -39.04 -66.82 29.91
N THR A 129 -40.34 -66.67 30.19
CA THR A 129 -41.24 -67.79 30.49
C THR A 129 -41.52 -68.68 29.26
N SER A 130 -41.28 -68.15 28.06
CA SER A 130 -41.45 -68.84 26.79
C SER A 130 -40.16 -68.86 25.98
N ASN A 131 -39.67 -70.05 25.65
CA ASN A 131 -38.48 -70.21 24.81
C ASN A 131 -38.56 -69.44 23.49
N LYS A 132 -39.76 -69.30 22.89
CA LYS A 132 -39.95 -68.56 21.63
C LYS A 132 -39.75 -67.05 21.81
N TRP A 133 -40.27 -66.51 22.90
CA TRP A 133 -40.16 -65.09 23.23
C TRP A 133 -38.74 -64.74 23.64
N TRP A 134 -38.16 -65.52 24.54
CA TRP A 134 -36.78 -65.36 25.00
C TRP A 134 -35.78 -65.40 23.85
N THR A 135 -35.91 -66.36 22.93
CA THR A 135 -34.99 -66.48 21.78
C THR A 135 -35.07 -65.26 20.86
N THR A 136 -36.26 -64.69 20.69
CA THR A 136 -36.46 -63.48 19.86
C THR A 136 -35.81 -62.27 20.53
N TYR A 137 -36.10 -62.06 21.81
CA TYR A 137 -35.48 -61.02 22.63
C TYR A 137 -33.96 -61.10 22.63
N ASN A 138 -33.42 -62.27 23.01
CA ASN A 138 -31.98 -62.46 23.10
C ASN A 138 -31.31 -62.30 21.72
N GLY A 139 -31.99 -62.73 20.64
CA GLY A 139 -31.53 -62.49 19.27
C GLY A 139 -31.37 -61.01 18.93
N TYR A 140 -32.37 -60.18 19.28
CA TYR A 140 -32.25 -58.73 19.10
C TYR A 140 -31.20 -58.11 20.02
N TYR A 141 -31.21 -58.45 21.30
CA TYR A 141 -30.26 -57.92 22.28
C TYR A 141 -28.80 -58.16 21.87
N GLN A 142 -28.48 -59.39 21.42
CA GLN A 142 -27.14 -59.74 20.95
C GLN A 142 -26.76 -59.08 19.61
N ASN A 143 -27.75 -58.79 18.75
CA ASN A 143 -27.50 -58.25 17.41
C ASN A 143 -27.45 -56.71 17.38
N LEU A 144 -27.95 -56.02 18.40
CA LEU A 144 -27.92 -54.56 18.50
C LEU A 144 -26.50 -53.97 18.31
N PRO A 145 -25.44 -54.50 18.94
CA PRO A 145 -24.08 -54.04 18.68
C PRO A 145 -23.63 -54.18 17.23
N MET A 146 -23.96 -55.31 16.60
CA MET A 146 -23.58 -55.56 15.20
C MET A 146 -24.35 -54.65 14.24
N MET A 147 -25.63 -54.41 14.51
CA MET A 147 -26.43 -53.42 13.77
C MET A 147 -25.80 -52.03 13.86
N CYS A 148 -25.33 -51.65 15.05
CA CYS A 148 -24.67 -50.38 15.30
C CYS A 148 -23.36 -50.23 14.50
N ILE A 149 -22.47 -51.22 14.58
CA ILE A 149 -21.16 -51.18 13.93
C ILE A 149 -21.30 -51.20 12.41
N THR A 150 -22.17 -52.07 11.88
CA THR A 150 -22.33 -52.27 10.44
C THR A 150 -22.81 -50.99 9.77
N HIS A 151 -23.83 -50.35 10.34
CA HIS A 151 -24.45 -49.18 9.71
C HIS A 151 -23.83 -47.86 10.18
N GLY A 152 -23.24 -47.82 11.37
CA GLY A 152 -22.48 -46.67 11.87
C GLY A 152 -21.31 -46.30 10.97
N SER A 153 -20.60 -47.30 10.43
CA SER A 153 -19.50 -47.05 9.49
C SER A 153 -19.95 -46.40 8.17
N MET A 154 -21.10 -46.82 7.62
CA MET A 154 -21.69 -46.22 6.41
C MET A 154 -22.15 -44.79 6.67
N PHE A 155 -22.83 -44.58 7.81
CA PHE A 155 -23.28 -43.26 8.24
C PHE A 155 -22.10 -42.30 8.38
N GLN A 156 -21.05 -42.68 9.12
CA GLN A 156 -19.86 -41.85 9.29
C GLN A 156 -19.21 -41.48 7.95
N ARG A 157 -19.12 -42.43 7.01
CA ARG A 157 -18.55 -42.18 5.68
C ARG A 157 -19.36 -41.15 4.89
N GLU A 158 -20.68 -41.26 4.88
CA GLU A 158 -21.55 -40.29 4.21
C GLU A 158 -21.49 -38.90 4.85
N GLN A 159 -21.42 -38.83 6.18
CA GLN A 159 -21.24 -37.56 6.90
C GLN A 159 -19.96 -36.86 6.46
N ILE A 160 -18.84 -37.58 6.44
CA ILE A 160 -17.55 -37.03 6.01
C ILE A 160 -17.64 -36.51 4.57
N ILE A 161 -18.28 -37.26 3.66
CA ILE A 161 -18.45 -36.84 2.27
C ILE A 161 -19.31 -35.59 2.16
N LYS A 162 -20.44 -35.54 2.88
CA LYS A 162 -21.37 -34.40 2.85
C LYS A 162 -20.71 -33.13 3.40
N THR A 163 -20.03 -33.24 4.53
CA THR A 163 -19.27 -32.14 5.13
C THR A 163 -18.16 -31.67 4.19
N PHE A 164 -17.39 -32.59 3.60
CA PHE A 164 -16.35 -32.25 2.62
C PHE A 164 -16.92 -31.50 1.42
N MET A 165 -18.05 -31.94 0.88
CA MET A 165 -18.72 -31.27 -0.25
C MET A 165 -19.22 -29.87 0.12
N ASN A 166 -19.73 -29.69 1.34
CA ASN A 166 -20.17 -28.38 1.83
C ASN A 166 -19.00 -27.41 2.03
N ILE A 167 -17.90 -27.87 2.64
CA ILE A 167 -16.67 -27.09 2.79
C ILE A 167 -16.12 -26.70 1.42
N THR A 168 -16.08 -27.65 0.49
CA THR A 168 -15.59 -27.41 -0.89
C THR A 168 -16.45 -26.35 -1.59
N LYS A 169 -17.78 -26.41 -1.48
CA LYS A 169 -18.67 -25.37 -2.02
C LYS A 169 -18.39 -24.01 -1.40
N PHE A 170 -18.24 -23.94 -0.07
CA PHE A 170 -17.94 -22.70 0.64
C PHE A 170 -16.60 -22.10 0.19
N VAL A 171 -15.55 -22.92 0.08
CA VAL A 171 -14.23 -22.50 -0.40
C VAL A 171 -14.31 -21.97 -1.83
N ASN A 172 -15.07 -22.63 -2.71
CA ASN A 172 -15.26 -22.16 -4.08
C ASN A 172 -15.99 -20.81 -4.13
N GLN A 173 -17.05 -20.63 -3.34
CA GLN A 173 -17.78 -19.36 -3.24
C GLN A 173 -16.90 -18.24 -2.69
N LEU A 174 -16.07 -18.54 -1.68
CA LEU A 174 -15.08 -17.60 -1.17
C LEU A 174 -14.10 -17.19 -2.26
N ASN A 175 -13.56 -18.14 -3.03
CA ASN A 175 -12.61 -17.86 -4.09
C ASN A 175 -13.21 -16.98 -5.20
N GLU A 176 -14.46 -17.23 -5.60
CA GLU A 176 -15.17 -16.42 -6.60
C GLU A 176 -15.43 -14.98 -6.09
N ASN A 177 -15.89 -14.84 -4.85
CA ASN A 177 -16.14 -13.52 -4.25
C ASN A 177 -14.84 -12.75 -3.99
N TRP A 178 -13.80 -13.41 -3.50
CA TRP A 178 -12.50 -12.77 -3.25
C TRP A 178 -11.82 -12.36 -4.54
N GLY A 179 -11.91 -13.18 -5.60
CA GLY A 179 -11.36 -12.85 -6.90
C GLY A 179 -11.98 -11.57 -7.49
N THR A 180 -13.29 -11.37 -7.34
CA THR A 180 -13.98 -10.18 -7.83
C THR A 180 -13.69 -8.93 -6.99
N VAL A 181 -13.71 -9.05 -5.66
CA VAL A 181 -13.39 -7.93 -4.75
C VAL A 181 -11.95 -7.46 -4.94
N PHE A 182 -11.00 -8.40 -4.98
CA PHE A 182 -9.59 -8.07 -5.14
C PHE A 182 -9.31 -7.41 -6.49
N LYS A 183 -9.95 -7.90 -7.57
CA LYS A 183 -9.85 -7.29 -8.89
C LYS A 183 -10.42 -5.87 -8.92
N THR A 184 -11.60 -5.66 -8.35
CA THR A 184 -12.24 -4.34 -8.31
C THR A 184 -11.39 -3.32 -7.55
N ASN A 185 -10.87 -3.72 -6.38
CA ASN A 185 -9.99 -2.85 -5.61
C ASN A 185 -8.68 -2.55 -6.34
N MET A 186 -8.08 -3.54 -7.01
CA MET A 186 -6.88 -3.30 -7.83
C MET A 186 -7.16 -2.34 -8.98
N ASP A 187 -8.29 -2.47 -9.66
CA ASP A 187 -8.69 -1.57 -10.74
C ASP A 187 -8.93 -0.13 -10.24
N GLU A 188 -9.46 0.05 -9.02
CA GLU A 188 -9.58 1.38 -8.38
C GLU A 188 -8.22 1.97 -7.99
N VAL A 189 -7.36 1.17 -7.37
CA VAL A 189 -6.00 1.59 -7.01
C VAL A 189 -5.22 2.00 -8.26
N ASP A 190 -5.30 1.24 -9.36
CA ASP A 190 -4.59 1.53 -10.59
C ASP A 190 -5.08 2.84 -11.25
N LYS A 191 -6.39 3.13 -11.17
CA LYS A 191 -6.96 4.42 -11.59
C LYS A 191 -6.44 5.58 -10.76
N ILE A 192 -6.38 5.44 -9.43
CA ILE A 192 -5.88 6.48 -8.51
C ILE A 192 -4.39 6.75 -8.80
N ILE A 193 -3.59 5.69 -8.92
CA ILE A 193 -2.16 5.79 -9.25
C ILE A 193 -1.98 6.49 -10.60
N SER A 194 -2.70 6.06 -11.63
CA SER A 194 -2.61 6.64 -12.97
C SER A 194 -2.99 8.13 -12.98
N TYR A 195 -4.05 8.50 -12.27
CA TYR A 195 -4.48 9.90 -12.13
C TYR A 195 -3.41 10.75 -11.44
N ASN A 196 -2.86 10.27 -10.32
CA ASN A 196 -1.84 10.99 -9.57
C ASN A 196 -0.52 11.10 -10.33
N LEU A 197 -0.07 10.05 -11.01
CA LEU A 197 1.13 10.08 -11.85
C LEU A 197 0.99 11.05 -13.03
N ASN A 198 -0.19 11.10 -13.65
CA ASN A 198 -0.45 12.05 -14.73
C ASN A 198 -0.41 13.50 -14.20
N ASN A 199 -1.04 13.77 -13.06
CA ASN A 199 -0.99 15.09 -12.41
C ASN A 199 0.43 15.50 -12.02
N LEU A 200 1.23 14.57 -11.48
CA LEU A 200 2.64 14.80 -11.18
C LEU A 200 3.43 15.13 -12.46
N THR A 201 3.21 14.38 -13.54
CA THR A 201 3.86 14.60 -14.82
C THR A 201 3.55 15.99 -15.38
N VAL A 202 2.28 16.41 -15.34
CA VAL A 202 1.86 17.75 -15.80
C VAL A 202 2.51 18.84 -14.97
N LYS A 203 2.53 18.71 -13.64
CA LYS A 203 3.19 19.68 -12.75
C LYS A 203 4.70 19.73 -12.99
N PHE A 204 5.35 18.58 -13.16
CA PHE A 204 6.78 18.50 -13.40
C PHE A 204 7.15 19.17 -14.73
N ASN A 205 6.40 18.91 -15.80
CA ASN A 205 6.57 19.57 -17.09
C ASN A 205 6.36 21.07 -17.00
N HIS A 206 5.37 21.52 -16.22
CA HIS A 206 5.17 22.95 -15.99
C HIS A 206 6.38 23.60 -15.30
N THR A 207 6.95 22.95 -14.27
CA THR A 207 8.16 23.43 -13.60
C THR A 207 9.37 23.44 -14.54
N LEU A 208 9.58 22.40 -15.34
CA LEU A 208 10.66 22.37 -16.34
C LEU A 208 10.54 23.53 -17.33
N ASN A 209 9.34 23.77 -17.86
CA ASN A 209 9.10 24.89 -18.77
C ASN A 209 9.36 26.26 -18.11
N GLN A 210 9.08 26.42 -16.81
CA GLN A 210 9.42 27.66 -16.10
C GLN A 210 10.94 27.85 -15.97
N VAL A 211 11.69 26.77 -15.70
CA VAL A 211 13.15 26.81 -15.63
C VAL A 211 13.76 27.18 -16.98
N ASP A 212 13.25 26.61 -18.08
CA ASP A 212 13.72 26.95 -19.43
C ASP A 212 13.44 28.42 -19.79
N ASN A 213 12.24 28.92 -19.46
CA ASN A 213 11.89 30.33 -19.67
C ASN A 213 12.75 31.29 -18.83
N PHE A 214 13.07 30.89 -17.59
CA PHE A 214 13.99 31.63 -16.73
C PHE A 214 15.40 31.66 -17.33
N ASN A 215 15.92 30.51 -17.77
CA ASN A 215 17.23 30.40 -18.41
C ASN A 215 17.31 31.28 -19.67
N ALA A 216 16.28 31.26 -20.51
CA ALA A 216 16.20 32.13 -21.70
C ALA A 216 16.21 33.62 -21.32
N SER A 217 15.45 34.01 -20.29
CA SER A 217 15.43 35.38 -19.79
C SER A 217 16.78 35.80 -19.23
N MET A 218 17.46 34.91 -18.51
CA MET A 218 18.78 35.18 -17.93
C MET A 218 19.84 35.36 -19.01
N ASN A 219 19.82 34.51 -20.05
CA ASN A 219 20.71 34.65 -21.21
C ASN A 219 20.49 35.96 -21.95
N PHE A 220 19.24 36.41 -22.11
CA PHE A 220 18.94 37.71 -22.72
C PHE A 220 19.50 38.89 -21.91
N ILE A 221 19.39 38.84 -20.58
CA ILE A 221 19.95 39.86 -19.69
C ILE A 221 21.48 39.87 -19.78
N LEU A 222 22.13 38.70 -19.74
CA LEU A 222 23.57 38.57 -19.87
C LEU A 222 24.06 39.15 -21.21
N GLN A 223 23.36 38.85 -22.30
CA GLN A 223 23.68 39.39 -23.62
C GLN A 223 23.55 40.92 -23.67
N LYS A 224 22.46 41.48 -23.12
CA LYS A 224 22.28 42.94 -23.03
C LYS A 224 23.39 43.61 -22.22
N MET A 225 23.76 43.01 -21.09
CA MET A 225 24.85 43.48 -20.25
C MET A 225 26.18 43.48 -21.01
N GLN A 226 26.50 42.37 -21.70
CA GLN A 226 27.70 42.25 -22.52
C GLN A 226 27.75 43.32 -23.63
N THR A 227 26.64 43.54 -24.34
CA THR A 227 26.58 44.58 -25.38
C THR A 227 26.77 45.98 -24.84
N SER A 228 26.19 46.27 -23.66
CA SER A 228 26.33 47.58 -23.02
C SER A 228 27.77 47.82 -22.54
N LEU A 229 28.42 46.79 -21.98
CA LEU A 229 29.82 46.86 -21.56
C LEU A 229 30.77 47.08 -22.75
N LEU A 230 30.56 46.37 -23.86
CA LEU A 230 31.37 46.55 -25.08
C LEU A 230 31.20 47.97 -25.65
N LYS A 231 29.95 48.46 -25.72
CA LYS A 231 29.68 49.82 -26.21
C LYS A 231 30.36 50.88 -25.33
N ASN A 232 30.23 50.77 -24.01
CA ASN A 232 30.86 51.70 -23.08
C ASN A 232 32.39 51.65 -23.19
N LYS A 233 32.97 50.45 -23.37
CA LYS A 233 34.42 50.30 -23.61
C LYS A 233 34.85 51.07 -24.85
N ASP A 234 34.12 50.94 -25.96
CA ASP A 234 34.45 51.62 -27.22
C ASP A 234 34.31 53.14 -27.09
N GLU A 235 33.28 53.62 -26.40
CA GLU A 235 33.07 55.06 -26.11
C GLU A 235 34.21 55.64 -25.26
N VAL A 236 34.61 54.93 -24.20
CA VAL A 236 35.75 55.32 -23.34
C VAL A 236 37.05 55.31 -24.14
N GLN A 237 37.29 54.28 -24.94
CA GLN A 237 38.51 54.17 -25.75
C GLN A 237 38.60 55.27 -26.81
N LEU A 238 37.48 55.65 -27.42
CA LEU A 238 37.41 56.76 -28.36
C LEU A 238 37.69 58.10 -27.67
N TYR A 239 37.14 58.30 -26.47
CA TYR A 239 37.41 59.49 -25.67
C TYR A 239 38.89 59.60 -25.28
N ILE A 240 39.50 58.51 -24.79
CA ILE A 240 40.94 58.45 -24.46
C ILE A 240 41.79 58.78 -25.69
N SER A 241 41.50 58.15 -26.83
CA SER A 241 42.25 58.38 -28.07
C SER A 241 42.19 59.85 -28.52
N ARG A 242 41.03 60.49 -28.36
CA ARG A 242 40.87 61.92 -28.67
C ARG A 242 41.70 62.79 -27.72
N LYS A 243 41.71 62.46 -26.42
CA LYS A 243 42.51 63.17 -25.42
C LYS A 243 44.00 63.00 -25.61
N ASP A 244 44.46 61.81 -25.99
CA ASP A 244 45.87 61.57 -26.34
C ASP A 244 46.31 62.45 -27.53
N GLU A 245 45.47 62.60 -28.56
CA GLU A 245 45.78 63.49 -29.69
C GLU A 245 45.79 64.98 -29.28
N GLU A 246 44.89 65.40 -28.38
CA GLU A 246 44.93 66.75 -27.80
C GLU A 246 46.24 66.98 -27.01
N ILE A 247 46.64 66.03 -26.16
CA ILE A 247 47.89 66.10 -25.40
C ILE A 247 49.10 66.13 -26.32
N LYS A 248 49.14 65.27 -27.34
CA LYS A 248 50.23 65.21 -28.33
C LYS A 248 50.42 66.54 -29.05
N LYS A 249 49.31 67.21 -29.45
CA LYS A 249 49.38 68.54 -30.04
C LYS A 249 49.98 69.56 -29.06
N SER A 250 49.54 69.55 -27.81
CA SER A 250 50.10 70.42 -26.76
C SER A 250 51.60 70.18 -26.55
N VAL A 251 52.04 68.92 -26.52
CA VAL A 251 53.46 68.55 -26.41
C VAL A 251 54.25 69.02 -27.63
N MET A 252 53.73 68.88 -28.84
CA MET A 252 54.40 69.39 -30.05
C MET A 252 54.55 70.92 -30.03
N ILE A 253 53.57 71.64 -29.49
CA ILE A 253 53.66 73.10 -29.29
C ILE A 253 54.77 73.43 -28.29
N LEU A 254 54.80 72.75 -27.13
CA LEU A 254 55.87 72.90 -26.14
C LEU A 254 57.25 72.60 -26.73
N GLN A 255 57.36 71.57 -27.56
CA GLN A 255 58.63 71.21 -28.19
C GLN A 255 59.10 72.25 -29.20
N LYS A 256 58.18 72.84 -29.99
CA LYS A 256 58.49 74.00 -30.83
C LYS A 256 58.98 75.18 -29.99
N PHE A 257 58.33 75.43 -28.86
CA PHE A 257 58.69 76.51 -27.95
C PHE A 257 60.09 76.29 -27.34
N ILE A 258 60.42 75.08 -26.87
CA ILE A 258 61.77 74.74 -26.37
C ILE A 258 62.83 74.99 -27.44
N ASN A 259 62.54 74.62 -28.70
CA ASN A 259 63.45 74.86 -29.81
C ASN A 259 63.59 76.36 -30.14
N GLN A 260 62.52 77.15 -30.00
CA GLN A 260 62.56 78.60 -30.17
C GLN A 260 63.36 79.27 -29.06
N LEU A 261 63.09 78.93 -27.79
CA LEU A 261 63.88 79.39 -26.64
C LEU A 261 65.36 79.07 -26.81
N LYS A 262 65.71 77.86 -27.28
CA LYS A 262 67.09 77.48 -27.57
C LYS A 262 67.75 78.41 -28.59
N ASN A 263 67.00 78.86 -29.60
CA ASN A 263 67.50 79.79 -30.61
C ASN A 263 67.56 81.24 -30.08
N ASP A 264 66.58 81.65 -29.27
CA ASP A 264 66.48 83.01 -28.72
C ASP A 264 67.53 83.26 -27.62
N VAL A 265 67.95 82.23 -26.87
CA VAL A 265 69.07 82.30 -25.91
C VAL A 265 70.43 82.56 -26.61
N VAL A 266 70.50 82.38 -27.93
CA VAL A 266 71.69 82.68 -28.74
C VAL A 266 71.74 84.16 -29.18
N ASP A 267 70.67 84.94 -28.95
CA ASP A 267 70.51 86.31 -29.47
C ASP A 267 70.48 87.39 -28.36
N GLU A 268 71.04 88.57 -28.63
CA GLU A 268 71.56 89.53 -27.63
C GLU A 268 70.51 90.40 -26.89
N ASN A 269 69.20 90.20 -27.10
CA ASN A 269 68.12 91.02 -26.51
C ASN A 269 67.17 90.27 -25.55
N PHE A 270 67.66 89.18 -24.95
CA PHE A 270 66.92 88.20 -24.15
C PHE A 270 66.00 88.75 -23.04
N LEU A 271 66.39 89.81 -22.31
CA LEU A 271 65.71 90.20 -21.06
C LEU A 271 64.35 90.90 -21.24
N LEU A 272 64.17 91.70 -22.30
CA LEU A 272 62.92 92.45 -22.53
C LEU A 272 61.82 91.56 -23.11
N ASP A 273 62.20 90.56 -23.91
CA ASP A 273 61.25 89.60 -24.51
C ASP A 273 60.75 88.57 -23.48
N LEU A 274 61.58 88.23 -22.50
CA LEU A 274 61.26 87.30 -21.41
C LEU A 274 60.13 87.79 -20.51
N GLU A 275 60.07 89.10 -20.24
CA GLU A 275 59.11 89.68 -19.30
C GLU A 275 57.70 89.83 -19.90
N ASN A 276 57.61 90.07 -21.22
CA ASN A 276 56.34 90.08 -21.94
C ASN A 276 55.79 88.67 -22.18
N ARG A 277 56.66 87.67 -22.43
CA ARG A 277 56.22 86.27 -22.62
C ARG A 277 55.78 85.59 -21.31
N ARG A 278 56.47 85.85 -20.18
CA ARG A 278 56.06 85.35 -18.84
C ARG A 278 54.60 85.65 -18.50
N ARG A 279 54.06 86.81 -18.93
CA ARG A 279 52.67 87.20 -18.69
C ARG A 279 51.65 86.42 -19.53
N GLY A 280 51.99 86.09 -20.77
CA GLY A 280 51.18 85.23 -21.63
C GLY A 280 51.27 83.74 -21.28
N GLU A 281 52.38 83.32 -20.67
CA GLU A 281 52.63 81.93 -20.25
C GLU A 281 51.91 81.53 -18.96
N LEU A 282 51.70 82.49 -18.05
CA LEU A 282 50.98 82.24 -16.79
C LEU A 282 49.51 81.84 -17.05
N SER A 283 48.88 82.38 -18.09
CA SER A 283 47.51 81.99 -18.45
C SER A 283 47.45 80.56 -19.02
N LEU A 284 48.43 80.16 -19.84
CA LEU A 284 48.48 78.82 -20.42
C LEU A 284 48.78 77.74 -19.36
N TRP A 285 49.63 78.04 -18.38
CA TRP A 285 49.86 77.14 -17.24
C TRP A 285 48.60 76.98 -16.38
N ASN A 286 47.87 78.06 -16.13
CA ASN A 286 46.59 77.99 -15.43
C ASN A 286 45.55 77.18 -16.22
N GLU A 287 45.53 77.31 -17.56
CA GLU A 287 44.67 76.50 -18.43
C GLU A 287 45.04 75.01 -18.37
N MET A 288 46.34 74.68 -18.41
CA MET A 288 46.81 73.29 -18.30
C MET A 288 46.53 72.70 -16.92
N GLU A 289 46.73 73.46 -15.84
CA GLU A 289 46.39 73.03 -14.48
C GLU A 289 44.89 72.81 -14.33
N THR A 290 44.07 73.68 -14.91
CA THR A 290 42.61 73.52 -14.94
C THR A 290 42.21 72.25 -15.71
N ALA A 291 42.86 71.97 -16.85
CA ALA A 291 42.62 70.77 -17.63
C ALA A 291 43.02 69.48 -16.88
N LEU A 292 44.13 69.51 -16.14
CA LEU A 292 44.58 68.39 -15.31
C LEU A 292 43.68 68.17 -14.08
N GLN A 293 43.18 69.24 -13.47
CA GLN A 293 42.21 69.14 -12.38
C GLN A 293 40.88 68.57 -12.89
N ALA A 294 40.39 69.03 -14.05
CA ALA A 294 39.18 68.50 -14.68
C ALA A 294 39.31 67.00 -15.02
N GLU A 295 40.47 66.54 -15.50
CA GLU A 295 40.75 65.12 -15.75
C GLU A 295 40.74 64.29 -14.45
N ARG A 296 41.33 64.82 -13.37
CA ARG A 296 41.31 64.16 -12.05
C ARG A 296 39.88 64.02 -11.52
N ASP A 297 39.10 65.08 -11.57
CA ASP A 297 37.71 65.09 -11.09
C ASP A 297 36.82 64.17 -11.92
N PHE A 298 37.06 64.12 -13.24
CA PHE A 298 36.39 63.18 -14.13
C PHE A 298 36.68 61.72 -13.73
N ARG A 299 37.94 61.36 -13.47
CA ARG A 299 38.32 60.01 -13.03
C ARG A 299 37.72 59.63 -11.68
N LEU A 300 37.68 60.57 -10.74
CA LEU A 300 37.04 60.34 -9.44
C LEU A 300 35.54 60.07 -9.61
N LYS A 301 34.86 60.84 -10.47
CA LYS A 301 33.43 60.65 -10.76
C LYS A 301 33.15 59.35 -11.51
N GLU A 302 34.04 58.93 -12.40
CA GLU A 302 33.95 57.64 -13.08
C GLU A 302 34.10 56.48 -12.08
N GLN A 303 35.05 56.59 -11.16
CA GLN A 303 35.26 55.60 -10.10
C GLN A 303 34.06 55.52 -9.15
N GLU A 304 33.44 56.66 -8.82
CA GLU A 304 32.20 56.70 -8.02
C GLU A 304 31.03 56.02 -8.76
N ASN A 305 30.86 56.27 -10.05
CA ASN A 305 29.83 55.62 -10.86
C ASN A 305 30.04 54.10 -10.94
N ILE A 306 31.28 53.64 -11.07
CA ILE A 306 31.62 52.21 -11.05
C ILE A 306 31.27 51.60 -9.68
N ASN A 307 31.60 52.28 -8.59
CA ASN A 307 31.26 51.81 -7.24
C ASN A 307 29.75 51.70 -7.03
N ILE A 308 28.97 52.71 -7.46
CA ILE A 308 27.50 52.67 -7.41
C ILE A 308 26.95 51.48 -8.22
N TYR A 309 27.51 51.22 -9.40
CA TYR A 309 27.09 50.08 -10.23
C TYR A 309 27.41 48.74 -9.56
N LEU A 310 28.59 48.61 -8.94
CA LEU A 310 28.99 47.42 -8.19
C LEU A 310 28.11 47.17 -6.97
N ASP A 311 27.72 48.22 -6.23
CA ASP A 311 26.82 48.12 -5.08
C ASP A 311 25.39 47.70 -5.49
N ASN A 312 24.89 48.24 -6.61
CA ASN A 312 23.61 47.83 -7.18
C ASN A 312 23.63 46.37 -7.64
N LEU A 313 24.73 45.91 -8.24
CA LEU A 313 24.93 44.51 -8.61
C LEU A 313 24.96 43.62 -7.38
N LYS A 314 25.71 44.00 -6.35
CA LYS A 314 25.81 43.25 -5.09
C LYS A 314 24.43 43.09 -4.43
N THR A 315 23.65 44.16 -4.38
CA THR A 315 22.27 44.15 -3.84
C THR A 315 21.37 43.25 -4.67
N SER A 316 21.48 43.29 -6.00
CA SER A 316 20.69 42.44 -6.91
C SER A 316 21.03 40.95 -6.74
N ILE A 317 22.31 40.62 -6.53
CA ILE A 317 22.77 39.25 -6.28
C ILE A 317 22.24 38.74 -4.93
N ILE A 318 22.29 39.55 -3.88
CA ILE A 318 21.74 39.20 -2.56
C ILE A 318 20.24 38.91 -2.68
N ASN A 319 19.47 39.80 -3.31
CA ASN A 319 18.03 39.60 -3.52
C ASN A 319 17.72 38.32 -4.32
N LEU A 320 18.52 38.01 -5.35
CA LEU A 320 18.39 36.77 -6.12
C LEU A 320 18.65 35.54 -5.25
N ASN A 321 19.67 35.58 -4.41
CA ASN A 321 20.02 34.49 -3.52
C ASN A 321 18.91 34.22 -2.48
N ASP A 322 18.38 35.27 -1.85
CA ASP A 322 17.29 35.18 -0.88
C ASP A 322 15.99 34.66 -1.53
N ASN A 323 15.72 35.07 -2.77
CA ASN A 323 14.60 34.55 -3.55
C ASN A 323 14.80 33.07 -3.92
N MET A 324 16.01 32.62 -4.23
CA MET A 324 16.28 31.20 -4.48
C MET A 324 16.13 30.37 -3.21
N GLU A 325 16.60 30.87 -2.07
CA GLU A 325 16.51 30.16 -0.79
C GLU A 325 15.05 30.01 -0.34
N SER A 326 14.26 31.08 -0.46
CA SER A 326 12.82 31.04 -0.17
C SER A 326 12.04 30.12 -1.12
N LEU A 327 12.39 30.09 -2.42
CA LEU A 327 11.77 29.17 -3.38
C LEU A 327 12.08 27.70 -3.05
N ASN A 328 13.34 27.40 -2.72
CA ASN A 328 13.76 26.06 -2.30
C ASN A 328 13.06 25.62 -1.01
N GLN A 329 13.00 26.49 0.01
CA GLN A 329 12.30 26.19 1.25
C GLN A 329 10.80 25.96 1.04
N PHE A 330 10.15 26.77 0.21
CA PHE A 330 8.74 26.60 -0.14
C PHE A 330 8.48 25.28 -0.87
N GLN A 331 9.32 24.92 -1.84
CA GLN A 331 9.18 23.67 -2.58
C GLN A 331 9.40 22.45 -1.69
N ILE A 332 10.44 22.45 -0.84
CA ILE A 332 10.70 21.36 0.11
C ILE A 332 9.53 21.18 1.06
N LYS A 333 9.02 22.27 1.65
CA LYS A 333 7.90 22.23 2.60
C LYS A 333 6.60 21.74 1.95
N ASN A 334 6.35 22.08 0.69
CA ASN A 334 5.21 21.55 -0.06
C ASN A 334 5.35 20.05 -0.36
N LEU A 335 6.55 19.59 -0.71
CA LEU A 335 6.84 18.16 -0.90
C LEU A 335 6.65 17.38 0.40
N GLU A 336 7.17 17.87 1.52
CA GLU A 336 7.00 17.25 2.83
C GLU A 336 5.53 17.14 3.23
N ASN A 337 4.76 18.23 3.09
CA ASN A 337 3.34 18.22 3.40
C ASN A 337 2.54 17.27 2.50
N HIS A 338 2.88 17.22 1.21
CA HIS A 338 2.20 16.33 0.27
C HIS A 338 2.49 14.85 0.59
N VAL A 339 3.76 14.49 0.80
CA VAL A 339 4.17 13.13 1.20
C VAL A 339 3.50 12.72 2.51
N ARG A 340 3.44 13.62 3.48
CA ARG A 340 2.78 13.36 4.77
C ARG A 340 1.28 13.12 4.62
N THR A 341 0.63 13.86 3.73
CA THR A 341 -0.82 13.72 3.47
C THR A 341 -1.12 12.40 2.76
N GLU A 342 -0.33 12.04 1.75
CA GLU A 342 -0.47 10.76 1.04
C GLU A 342 -0.18 9.57 1.96
N LEU A 343 0.84 9.64 2.82
CA LEU A 343 1.11 8.60 3.82
C LEU A 343 -0.03 8.45 4.84
N ALA A 344 -0.63 9.56 5.28
CA ALA A 344 -1.80 9.51 6.17
C ALA A 344 -3.02 8.87 5.49
N ASN A 345 -3.23 9.12 4.20
CA ASN A 345 -4.30 8.51 3.42
C ASN A 345 -4.10 7.01 3.15
N ILE A 346 -2.85 6.53 3.13
CA ILE A 346 -2.53 5.09 2.95
C ILE A 346 -2.69 4.32 4.27
N MET A 347 -2.52 4.98 5.42
CA MET A 347 -2.63 4.35 6.75
C MET A 347 -4.05 4.38 7.34
N ALA A 348 -4.97 5.15 6.75
CA ALA A 348 -6.38 5.20 7.09
C ALA A 348 -7.18 4.25 6.18
#